data_AF-A0AAW5HLA8-F1
#
_entry.id   AF-A0AAW5HLA8-F1
#
_cell.length_a   1.000
_cell.length_b   1.000
_cell.length_c   1.000
_cell.angle_alpha   90.00
_cell.angle_beta   90.00
_cell.angle_gamma   90.00
#
_symmetry.space_group_name_H-M   'P 1'
#
loop_
_entity.id
_entity.type
_entity.pdbx_description
1 polymer ?
#
loop_
_entity_poly.entity_id
_entity_poly.type
_entity_poly.pdbx_seq_one_letter_code
_entity_poly.pdbx_strand_id
1 'polypeptide(L)'
;MDSETLKNSSKPTVVRAASRFGNSDAELVQMKPQLPIRTALMEASGIMGCITEITRKAIDRPDDRQVMMKATYYLAGMAKSLIDGQLLQIRQAREGEGEA
;
A
#
# COMPACT_ATOMS: atom_id res chain seq x y z
N MET A 1 6.60 -47.76 -14.94
CA MET A 1 5.34 -47.43 -14.25
C MET A 1 5.71 -47.18 -12.81
N ASP A 2 5.44 -45.98 -12.31
CA ASP A 2 5.13 -45.66 -10.91
C ASP A 2 4.80 -44.16 -10.87
N SER A 3 3.51 -43.88 -10.99
CA SER A 3 2.92 -42.56 -10.83
C SER A 3 2.45 -42.46 -9.39
N GLU A 4 2.96 -41.50 -8.60
CA GLU A 4 2.27 -41.13 -7.36
C GLU A 4 2.49 -39.66 -6.93
N THR A 5 1.52 -38.86 -7.36
CA THR A 5 0.82 -37.80 -6.59
C THR A 5 1.57 -36.52 -6.17
N LEU A 6 1.42 -35.49 -7.01
CA LEU A 6 1.44 -34.08 -6.58
C LEU A 6 0.26 -33.82 -5.63
N LYS A 7 0.53 -33.68 -4.32
CA LYS A 7 -0.44 -33.18 -3.36
C LYS A 7 -0.73 -31.70 -3.64
N ASN A 8 -1.80 -31.46 -4.38
CA ASN A 8 -2.47 -30.17 -4.49
C ASN A 8 -2.92 -29.70 -3.10
N SER A 9 -2.17 -28.79 -2.51
CA SER A 9 -2.62 -27.90 -1.44
C SER A 9 -2.33 -26.47 -1.87
N SER A 10 -2.96 -26.06 -2.97
CA SER A 10 -2.93 -24.69 -3.46
C SER A 10 -3.80 -23.80 -2.59
N LYS A 11 -3.33 -23.44 -1.40
CA LYS A 11 -3.69 -22.14 -0.84
C LYS A 11 -2.83 -21.11 -1.57
N PRO A 12 -3.40 -20.23 -2.42
CA PRO A 12 -2.60 -19.23 -3.08
C PRO A 12 -1.95 -18.37 -2.01
N THR A 13 -0.63 -18.47 -1.91
CA THR A 13 0.14 -17.66 -0.97
C THR A 13 0.27 -16.28 -1.61
N VAL A 14 -0.65 -15.38 -1.27
CA VAL A 14 -0.75 -13.99 -1.79
C VAL A 14 0.52 -13.15 -1.52
N VAL A 15 1.50 -13.70 -0.79
CA VAL A 15 2.72 -13.00 -0.36
C VAL A 15 3.74 -12.75 -1.49
N ARG A 16 3.58 -13.33 -2.70
CA ARG A 16 4.63 -13.26 -3.75
C ARG A 16 4.25 -12.54 -5.05
N ALA A 17 3.02 -12.06 -5.19
CA ALA A 17 2.62 -11.32 -6.39
C ALA A 17 3.32 -9.96 -6.47
N ALA A 18 3.34 -9.20 -5.38
CA ALA A 18 4.00 -7.90 -5.32
C ALA A 18 5.53 -7.99 -5.61
N SER A 19 6.20 -9.02 -5.09
CA SER A 19 7.65 -9.24 -5.33
C SER A 19 8.00 -9.70 -6.75
N ARG A 20 7.03 -10.10 -7.58
CA ARG A 20 7.28 -10.54 -8.96
C ARG A 20 7.24 -9.40 -9.98
N PHE A 21 6.68 -8.25 -9.60
CA PHE A 21 6.44 -7.14 -10.53
C PHE A 21 7.17 -5.84 -10.14
N GLY A 22 7.96 -5.84 -9.06
CA GLY A 22 8.74 -4.68 -8.64
C GLY A 22 10.05 -5.07 -7.99
N ASN A 23 11.09 -4.24 -8.19
CA ASN A 23 12.29 -4.24 -7.35
C ASN A 23 11.85 -4.14 -5.87
N SER A 24 12.67 -4.62 -4.93
CA SER A 24 12.36 -4.54 -3.49
C SER A 24 12.08 -3.11 -2.98
N ASP A 25 12.50 -2.09 -3.73
CA ASP A 25 12.24 -0.66 -3.49
C ASP A 25 11.08 -0.08 -4.31
N ALA A 26 10.42 -0.88 -5.16
CA ALA A 26 9.29 -0.41 -5.94
C ALA A 26 8.10 -0.15 -5.02
N GLU A 27 7.60 1.09 -5.01
CA GLU A 27 6.39 1.44 -4.28
C GLU A 27 5.23 0.54 -4.71
N LEU A 28 4.60 -0.10 -3.71
CA LEU A 28 3.51 -1.05 -3.92
C LEU A 28 2.26 -0.40 -4.52
N VAL A 29 2.17 0.92 -4.41
CA VAL A 29 1.07 1.73 -4.89
C VAL A 29 1.65 3.01 -5.47
N GLN A 30 1.40 3.25 -6.74
CA GLN A 30 1.72 4.51 -7.41
C GLN A 30 0.42 5.27 -7.67
N MET A 31 0.41 6.55 -7.33
CA MET A 31 -0.78 7.37 -7.48
C MET A 31 -0.92 7.86 -8.93
N LYS A 32 -2.17 7.92 -9.44
CA LYS A 32 -2.49 8.71 -10.62
C LYS A 32 -2.57 10.20 -10.25
N PRO A 33 -1.82 11.09 -10.90
CA PRO A 33 -1.54 12.46 -10.45
C PRO A 33 -2.69 13.47 -10.64
N GLN A 34 -3.96 13.05 -10.53
CA GLN A 34 -5.11 13.89 -10.93
C GLN A 34 -6.22 14.01 -9.86
N LEU A 35 -6.02 13.47 -8.66
CA LEU A 35 -7.01 13.64 -7.59
C LEU A 35 -6.90 15.05 -6.97
N PRO A 36 -8.03 15.75 -6.76
CA PRO A 36 -8.04 17.01 -6.01
C PRO A 36 -7.45 16.84 -4.59
N ILE A 37 -6.70 17.84 -4.13
CA ILE A 37 -5.98 17.79 -2.84
C ILE A 37 -6.90 17.47 -1.66
N ARG A 38 -8.09 18.07 -1.61
CA ARG A 38 -9.08 17.80 -0.56
C ARG A 38 -9.48 16.32 -0.53
N THR A 39 -9.70 15.73 -1.70
CA THR A 39 -10.06 14.30 -1.81
C THR A 39 -8.89 13.43 -1.38
N ALA A 40 -7.68 13.71 -1.85
CA ALA A 40 -6.48 12.95 -1.45
C ALA A 40 -6.27 12.98 0.07
N LEU A 41 -6.46 14.14 0.72
CA LEU A 41 -6.34 14.29 2.16
C LEU A 41 -7.47 13.57 2.92
N MET A 42 -8.71 13.61 2.42
CA MET A 42 -9.83 12.88 3.02
C MET A 42 -9.59 11.37 2.98
N GLU A 43 -9.19 10.83 1.83
CA GLU A 43 -8.90 9.40 1.66
C GLU A 43 -7.70 8.96 2.51
N ALA A 44 -6.60 9.73 2.48
CA ALA A 44 -5.43 9.43 3.31
C ALA A 44 -5.76 9.45 4.81
N SER A 45 -6.60 10.38 5.26
CA SER A 45 -7.09 10.46 6.64
C SER A 45 -7.89 9.22 7.03
N GLY A 46 -8.82 8.79 6.17
CA GLY A 46 -9.60 7.56 6.40
C GLY A 46 -8.71 6.33 6.54
N ILE A 47 -7.74 6.18 5.63
CA ILE A 47 -6.77 5.07 5.66
C ILE A 47 -5.93 5.10 6.95
N MET A 48 -5.43 6.27 7.36
CA MET A 48 -4.67 6.42 8.60
C MET A 48 -5.51 6.05 9.83
N GLY A 49 -6.80 6.41 9.88
CA GLY A 49 -7.71 5.97 10.94
C GLY A 49 -7.82 4.44 11.01
N CYS A 50 -7.93 3.76 9.86
CA CYS A 50 -7.91 2.30 9.80
C CYS A 50 -6.58 1.71 10.30
N ILE A 51 -5.44 2.30 9.89
CA ILE A 51 -4.11 1.88 10.35
C ILE A 51 -4.00 1.95 11.87
N THR A 52 -4.44 3.05 12.48
CA THR A 52 -4.41 3.20 13.94
C THR A 52 -5.19 2.09 14.63
N GLU A 53 -6.42 1.81 14.20
CA GLU A 53 -7.27 0.80 14.83
C GLU A 53 -6.74 -0.63 14.61
N ILE A 54 -6.22 -0.94 13.42
CA ILE A 54 -5.60 -2.25 13.13
C ILE A 54 -4.35 -2.45 13.98
N THR A 55 -3.50 -1.43 14.07
CA THR A 55 -2.26 -1.49 14.84
C THR A 55 -2.56 -1.65 16.33
N ARG A 56 -3.58 -0.96 16.84
CA ARG A 56 -4.07 -1.13 18.22
C ARG A 56 -4.55 -2.55 18.48
N LYS A 57 -5.39 -3.12 17.59
CA LYS A 57 -5.87 -4.51 17.72
C LYS A 57 -4.73 -5.52 17.67
N ALA A 58 -3.69 -5.28 16.88
CA ALA A 58 -2.54 -6.17 16.78
C ALA A 58 -1.78 -6.28 18.11
N ILE A 59 -1.73 -5.22 18.91
CA ILE A 59 -1.13 -5.27 20.26
C ILE A 59 -1.88 -6.29 21.12
N ASP A 60 -3.21 -6.22 21.13
CA ASP A 60 -4.07 -7.03 22.00
C ASP A 60 -4.32 -8.46 21.47
N ARG A 61 -4.10 -8.71 20.16
CA ARG A 61 -4.42 -9.99 19.50
C ARG A 61 -3.16 -10.66 18.91
N PRO A 62 -2.40 -11.42 19.72
CA PRO A 62 -1.12 -12.00 19.29
C PRO A 62 -1.23 -12.93 18.08
N ASP A 63 -2.31 -13.71 17.99
CA ASP A 63 -2.53 -14.67 16.90
C ASP A 63 -2.75 -14.00 15.53
N ASP A 64 -3.28 -12.76 15.53
CA ASP A 64 -3.59 -12.01 14.31
C ASP A 64 -2.46 -11.05 13.88
N ARG A 65 -1.43 -10.85 14.71
CA ARG A 65 -0.39 -9.81 14.54
C ARG A 65 0.24 -9.81 13.15
N GLN A 66 0.61 -10.98 12.63
CA GLN A 66 1.28 -11.05 11.32
C GLN A 66 0.38 -10.58 10.18
N VAL A 67 -0.91 -10.91 10.23
CA VAL A 67 -1.88 -10.50 9.21
C VAL A 67 -2.18 -9.00 9.36
N MET A 68 -2.39 -8.52 10.57
CA MET A 68 -2.64 -7.11 10.85
C MET A 68 -1.43 -6.23 10.49
N MET A 69 -0.20 -6.68 10.76
CA MET A 69 1.02 -5.96 10.39
C MET A 69 1.16 -5.85 8.87
N LYS A 70 0.83 -6.90 8.11
CA LYS A 70 0.80 -6.84 6.65
C LYS A 70 -0.26 -5.86 6.14
N ALA A 71 -1.46 -5.88 6.73
CA ALA A 71 -2.52 -4.94 6.38
C ALA A 71 -2.09 -3.48 6.63
N THR A 72 -1.51 -3.21 7.81
CA THR A 72 -0.93 -1.90 8.14
C THR A 72 0.12 -1.47 7.11
N TYR A 73 1.03 -2.36 6.73
CA TYR A 73 2.08 -2.05 5.74
C TYR A 73 1.50 -1.64 4.37
N TYR A 74 0.53 -2.39 3.84
CA TYR A 74 -0.08 -2.05 2.55
C TYR A 74 -0.91 -0.77 2.60
N LEU A 75 -1.69 -0.57 3.66
CA LEU A 75 -2.48 0.65 3.85
C LEU A 75 -1.57 1.88 4.02
N ALA A 76 -0.46 1.76 4.74
CA ALA A 76 0.52 2.83 4.88
C ALA A 76 1.14 3.21 3.51
N GLY A 77 1.44 2.22 2.67
CA GLY A 77 1.89 2.45 1.29
C GLY A 77 0.86 3.23 0.46
N MET A 78 -0.43 2.87 0.57
CA MET A 78 -1.51 3.61 -0.10
C MET A 78 -1.59 5.06 0.38
N ALA A 79 -1.64 5.28 1.70
CA ALA A 79 -1.72 6.62 2.26
C ALA A 79 -0.51 7.48 1.86
N LYS A 80 0.70 6.91 1.90
CA LYS A 80 1.92 7.58 1.44
C LYS A 80 1.82 7.98 -0.04
N SER A 81 1.41 7.06 -0.91
CA SER A 81 1.27 7.34 -2.35
C SER A 81 0.29 8.48 -2.64
N LEU A 82 -0.80 8.59 -1.86
CA LEU A 82 -1.76 9.69 -1.97
C LEU A 82 -1.11 11.05 -1.65
N ILE A 83 -0.29 11.11 -0.60
CA ILE A 83 0.40 12.34 -0.20
C ILE A 83 1.52 12.68 -1.17
N ASP A 84 2.33 11.70 -1.58
CA ASP A 84 3.44 11.91 -2.51
C ASP A 84 2.95 12.42 -3.87
N GLY A 85 1.83 11.88 -4.37
CA GLY A 85 1.23 12.37 -5.61
C GLY A 85 0.75 13.82 -5.53
N GLN A 86 0.35 14.32 -4.36
CA GLN A 86 0.04 15.75 -4.16
C GLN A 86 1.31 16.60 -4.05
N LEU A 87 2.34 16.11 -3.36
CA LEU A 87 3.62 16.82 -3.24
C LEU A 87 4.31 16.99 -4.60
N LEU A 88 4.24 15.98 -5.47
CA LEU A 88 4.74 16.05 -6.84
C LEU A 88 4.00 17.12 -7.65
N GLN A 89 2.68 17.17 -7.58
CA GLN A 89 1.88 18.21 -8.27
C GLN A 89 2.23 19.61 -7.79
N ILE A 90 2.38 19.81 -6.47
CA ILE A 90 2.76 21.10 -5.88
C ILE A 90 4.15 21.53 -6.38
N ARG A 91 5.11 20.60 -6.50
CA ARG A 91 6.45 20.89 -7.04
C ARG A 91 6.38 21.30 -8.51
N GLN A 92 5.64 20.54 -9.33
CA GLN A 92 5.47 20.82 -10.75
C GLN A 92 4.77 22.18 -10.99
N ALA A 93 3.77 22.52 -10.19
CA ALA A 93 3.11 23.83 -10.27
C ALA A 93 4.08 24.99 -9.99
N ARG A 94 4.97 24.84 -9.00
CA ARG A 94 5.98 25.87 -8.67
C ARG A 94 7.05 26.03 -9.74
N GLU A 95 7.44 24.94 -10.40
CA GLU A 95 8.44 24.96 -11.47
C GLU A 95 7.86 25.58 -12.76
N GLY A 96 6.57 25.36 -13.04
CA GLY A 96 5.88 25.94 -14.20
C GLY A 96 5.56 27.44 -14.09
N GLU A 97 5.55 28.01 -12.88
CA GLU A 97 5.33 29.46 -12.66
C GLU A 97 6.61 30.30 -12.84
N GLY A 98 7.79 29.69 -12.96
CA GLY A 98 9.07 30.38 -13.11
C GLY A 98 9.51 30.70 -14.55
N GLU A 99 8.76 30.26 -15.57
CA GLU A 99 9.10 30.40 -16.99
C GLU A 99 8.20 31.38 -17.77
N ALA A 100 7.42 32.23 -17.09
CA ALA A 100 6.50 33.20 -17.72
C ALA A 100 6.94 34.66 -17.52
#